data_AF-A0A0D8XLM9-F1
#
_entry.id   AF-A0A0D8XLM9-F1
#
_cell.length_a   1.000
_cell.length_b   1.000
_cell.length_c   1.000
_cell.angle_alpha   90.00
_cell.angle_beta   90.00
_cell.angle_gamma   90.00
#
_symmetry.space_group_name_H-M   'P 1'
#
loop_
_entity.id
_entity.type
_entity.pdbx_description
1 polymer ?
#
loop_
_entity_poly.entity_id
_entity_poly.type
_entity_poly.pdbx_seq_one_letter_code
_entity_poly.pdbx_strand_id
1 'polypeptide(L)'
;MVFRIIISTVLFCIAFAVYDIPAEYKDLLSQPAKDYYDKLSDLERNAILEVAQIYANTGDSGKVIQELKKKSPELGDKAEKLFNVFEKSFKSLGDEAREFAMKVFREASKMFVSVVSSGQKPTINEIRNKVAIGVKKYNALSETAKAEYKQQFPVFTSLFRSDKFQQMIDSAKN
;
A
#
# COMPACT_ATOMS: atom_id res chain seq x y z
N MET A 1 -10.89 -12.19 -5.12
CA MET A 1 -10.14 -11.05 -5.70
C MET A 1 -9.80 -9.98 -4.65
N VAL A 2 -10.76 -9.54 -3.83
CA VAL A 2 -10.56 -8.50 -2.78
C VAL A 2 -9.53 -8.91 -1.72
N PHE A 3 -9.60 -10.14 -1.22
CA PHE A 3 -8.67 -10.69 -0.20
C PHE A 3 -7.20 -10.61 -0.62
N ARG A 4 -6.91 -10.90 -1.91
CA ARG A 4 -5.56 -10.79 -2.50
C ARG A 4 -5.08 -9.34 -2.56
N ILE A 5 -5.97 -8.40 -2.90
CA ILE A 5 -5.64 -6.96 -2.92
C ILE A 5 -5.33 -6.46 -1.50
N ILE A 6 -6.11 -6.87 -0.50
CA ILE A 6 -5.88 -6.50 0.89
C ILE A 6 -4.52 -7.01 1.36
N ILE A 7 -4.20 -8.28 1.13
CA ILE A 7 -2.93 -8.86 1.60
C ILE A 7 -1.74 -8.26 0.88
N SER A 8 -1.83 -8.05 -0.42
CA SER A 8 -0.78 -7.33 -1.14
C SER A 8 -0.60 -5.89 -0.66
N THR A 9 -1.67 -5.24 -0.21
CA THR A 9 -1.63 -3.90 0.36
C THR A 9 -1.00 -3.92 1.76
N VAL A 10 -1.37 -4.87 2.61
CA VAL A 10 -0.73 -5.06 3.92
C VAL A 10 0.75 -5.33 3.74
N LEU A 11 1.12 -6.23 2.82
CA LEU A 11 2.50 -6.53 2.46
C LEU A 11 3.23 -5.30 1.95
N PHE A 12 2.64 -4.52 1.03
CA PHE A 12 3.21 -3.24 0.61
C PHE A 12 3.40 -2.29 1.79
N CYS A 13 2.41 -2.17 2.68
CA CYS A 13 2.48 -1.32 3.87
C CYS A 13 3.51 -1.77 4.90
N ILE A 14 3.98 -3.02 4.88
CA ILE A 14 5.04 -3.52 5.77
C ILE A 14 6.39 -3.74 5.08
N ALA A 15 6.45 -3.82 3.75
CA ALA A 15 7.66 -4.20 3.02
C ALA A 15 8.21 -3.09 2.13
N PHE A 16 7.40 -2.09 1.75
CA PHE A 16 7.86 -1.02 0.87
C PHE A 16 9.08 -0.31 1.48
N ALA A 17 9.06 0.09 2.76
CA ALA A 17 10.25 0.73 3.34
C ALA A 17 11.38 -0.21 3.77
N VAL A 18 11.19 -1.53 3.63
CA VAL A 18 12.24 -2.52 3.91
C VAL A 18 13.12 -2.75 2.68
N TYR A 19 12.57 -2.60 1.47
CA TYR A 19 13.40 -2.52 0.27
C TYR A 19 14.29 -1.29 0.34
N ASP A 20 15.50 -1.37 -0.25
CA ASP A 20 16.40 -0.23 -0.46
C ASP A 20 15.79 0.74 -1.46
N ILE A 21 14.75 1.41 -1.00
CA ILE A 21 13.92 2.28 -1.78
C ILE A 21 14.64 3.62 -1.93
N PRO A 22 14.74 4.15 -3.16
CA PRO A 22 15.25 5.50 -3.39
C PRO A 22 14.65 6.47 -2.38
N ALA A 23 15.48 7.34 -1.80
CA ALA A 23 15.06 8.28 -0.75
C ALA A 23 13.80 9.07 -1.15
N GLU A 24 13.68 9.36 -2.45
CA GLU A 24 12.54 10.01 -3.10
C GLU A 24 11.19 9.29 -2.88
N TYR A 25 11.16 7.96 -2.69
CA TYR A 25 9.91 7.23 -2.41
C TYR A 25 9.68 6.98 -0.92
N LYS A 26 10.72 7.01 -0.07
CA LYS A 26 10.53 6.98 1.39
C LYS A 26 9.64 8.14 1.83
N ASP A 27 9.76 9.25 1.13
CA ASP A 27 8.99 10.44 1.32
C ASP A 27 7.50 10.38 0.90
N LEU A 28 7.10 9.32 0.21
CA LEU A 28 5.69 9.03 -0.10
C LEU A 28 4.98 8.30 1.04
N LEU A 29 5.75 7.78 2.00
CA LEU A 29 5.22 7.13 3.17
C LEU A 29 4.68 8.15 4.15
N SER A 30 3.53 7.85 4.76
CA SER A 30 3.04 8.63 5.89
C SER A 30 4.01 8.52 7.07
N GLN A 31 4.06 9.54 7.93
CA GLN A 31 4.93 9.52 9.11
C GLN A 31 4.73 8.27 9.99
N PRO A 32 3.49 7.81 10.27
CA PRO A 32 3.29 6.58 11.03
C PRO A 32 3.89 5.34 10.36
N ALA A 33 3.90 5.30 9.01
CA ALA A 33 4.56 4.23 8.29
C ALA A 33 6.08 4.34 8.50
N LYS A 34 6.69 5.51 8.24
CA LYS A 34 8.12 5.75 8.47
C LYS A 34 8.57 5.33 9.88
N ASP A 35 7.87 5.80 10.91
CA ASP A 35 8.19 5.49 12.32
C ASP A 35 8.08 4.00 12.64
N TYR A 36 7.12 3.29 12.02
CA TYR A 36 6.99 1.85 12.16
C TYR A 36 8.20 1.12 11.56
N TYR A 37 8.59 1.54 10.36
CA TYR A 37 9.69 0.93 9.63
C TYR A 37 11.05 1.19 10.26
N ASP A 38 11.30 2.37 10.78
CA ASP A 38 12.58 2.71 11.41
C ASP A 38 12.85 1.87 12.67
N LYS A 39 11.79 1.33 13.29
CA LYS A 39 11.86 0.47 14.48
C LYS A 39 12.02 -1.02 14.17
N LEU A 40 11.93 -1.43 12.91
CA LEU A 40 12.08 -2.84 12.53
C LEU A 40 13.54 -3.28 12.64
N SER A 41 13.76 -4.40 13.32
CA SER A 41 15.03 -5.12 13.35
C SER A 41 15.37 -5.76 12.00
N ASP A 42 16.64 -6.11 11.77
CA ASP A 42 17.07 -6.79 10.55
C ASP A 42 16.37 -8.14 10.35
N LEU A 43 16.09 -8.86 11.44
CA LEU A 43 15.35 -10.11 11.42
C LEU A 43 13.91 -9.91 10.94
N GLU A 44 13.24 -8.87 11.45
CA GLU A 44 11.89 -8.50 11.04
C GLU A 44 11.84 -8.05 9.58
N ARG A 45 12.82 -7.25 9.15
CA ARG A 45 12.99 -6.83 7.75
C ARG A 45 13.12 -8.03 6.82
N ASN A 46 14.00 -8.97 7.13
CA ASN A 46 14.18 -10.18 6.32
C ASN A 46 12.93 -11.05 6.27
N ALA A 47 12.25 -11.24 7.42
CA ALA A 47 11.00 -12.00 7.47
C ALA A 47 9.92 -11.39 6.56
N ILE A 48 9.83 -10.06 6.53
CA ILE A 48 8.88 -9.35 5.66
C ILE A 48 9.21 -9.56 4.18
N LEU A 49 10.49 -9.46 3.79
CA LEU A 49 10.92 -9.64 2.40
C LEU A 49 10.66 -11.08 1.91
N GLU A 50 10.99 -12.08 2.71
CA GLU A 50 10.77 -13.49 2.37
C GLU A 50 9.28 -13.78 2.17
N VAL A 51 8.44 -13.31 3.08
CA VAL A 51 6.99 -13.51 2.99
C VAL A 51 6.39 -12.74 1.81
N ALA A 52 6.90 -11.54 1.50
CA ALA A 52 6.53 -10.82 0.30
C ALA A 52 6.89 -11.58 -0.98
N GLN A 53 8.06 -12.24 -1.02
CA GLN A 53 8.48 -13.06 -2.15
C GLN A 53 7.58 -14.30 -2.31
N ILE A 54 7.24 -14.96 -1.20
CA ILE A 54 6.27 -16.07 -1.19
C ILE A 54 4.95 -15.61 -1.80
N TYR A 55 4.44 -14.45 -1.37
CA TYR A 55 3.21 -13.90 -1.93
C TYR A 55 3.34 -13.55 -3.41
N ALA A 56 4.44 -12.91 -3.83
CA ALA A 56 4.67 -12.54 -5.22
C ALA A 56 4.67 -13.76 -6.14
N ASN A 57 5.25 -14.87 -5.69
CA ASN A 57 5.38 -16.11 -6.46
C ASN A 57 4.10 -16.97 -6.46
N THR A 58 3.37 -17.02 -5.33
CA THR A 58 2.24 -17.95 -5.15
C THR A 58 0.88 -17.28 -5.24
N GLY A 59 0.82 -15.99 -4.89
CA GLY A 59 -0.42 -15.25 -4.67
C GLY A 59 -1.28 -15.79 -3.53
N ASP A 60 -0.73 -16.66 -2.67
CA ASP A 60 -1.44 -17.31 -1.58
C ASP A 60 -1.46 -16.42 -0.33
N SER A 61 -2.52 -15.65 -0.28
CA SER A 61 -2.92 -14.80 0.84
C SER A 61 -2.93 -15.49 2.22
N GLY A 62 -3.43 -16.72 2.31
CA GLY A 62 -3.58 -17.41 3.61
C GLY A 62 -2.24 -17.84 4.18
N LYS A 63 -1.31 -18.25 3.32
CA LYS A 63 0.05 -18.66 3.71
C LYS A 63 0.88 -17.50 4.21
N VAL A 64 0.70 -16.29 3.67
CA VAL A 64 1.49 -15.11 4.03
C VAL A 64 1.46 -14.79 5.52
N ILE A 65 0.26 -14.66 6.11
CA ILE A 65 0.13 -14.29 7.53
C ILE A 65 0.63 -15.43 8.42
N GLN A 66 0.35 -16.68 8.04
CA GLN A 66 0.81 -17.85 8.78
C GLN A 66 2.34 -17.96 8.80
N GLU A 67 2.99 -17.79 7.65
CA GLU A 67 4.46 -17.81 7.54
C GLU A 67 5.07 -16.61 8.27
N LEU A 68 4.43 -15.44 8.23
CA LEU A 68 4.90 -14.28 9.00
C LEU A 68 4.82 -14.54 10.51
N LYS A 69 3.71 -15.12 11.02
CA LYS A 69 3.57 -15.52 12.43
C LYS A 69 4.61 -16.54 12.88
N LYS A 70 5.00 -17.48 12.01
CA LYS A 70 6.07 -18.46 12.32
C LYS A 70 7.44 -17.80 12.47
N LYS A 71 7.74 -16.79 11.64
CA LYS A 71 9.04 -16.09 11.63
C LYS A 71 9.12 -15.00 12.69
N SER A 72 8.03 -14.26 12.87
CA SER A 72 7.86 -13.23 13.89
C SER A 72 6.38 -13.16 14.29
N PRO A 73 6.01 -13.74 15.45
CA PRO A 73 4.65 -13.70 15.96
C PRO A 73 4.09 -12.27 16.06
N GLU A 74 4.92 -11.32 16.51
CA GLU A 74 4.54 -9.91 16.63
C GLU A 74 4.20 -9.29 15.26
N LEU A 75 5.04 -9.50 14.25
CA LEU A 75 4.75 -9.00 12.89
C LEU A 75 3.52 -9.67 12.30
N GLY A 76 3.36 -10.96 12.53
CA GLY A 76 2.21 -11.73 12.07
C GLY A 76 0.90 -11.22 12.67
N ASP A 77 0.88 -10.88 13.96
CA ASP A 77 -0.29 -10.29 14.63
C ASP A 77 -0.58 -8.87 14.13
N LYS A 78 0.45 -8.06 13.86
CA LYS A 78 0.28 -6.73 13.26
C LYS A 78 -0.27 -6.83 11.84
N ALA A 79 0.23 -7.75 11.03
CA ALA A 79 -0.26 -7.99 9.67
C ALA A 79 -1.72 -8.47 9.67
N GLU A 80 -2.09 -9.36 10.59
CA GLU A 80 -3.47 -9.83 10.75
C GLU A 80 -4.42 -8.69 11.21
N LYS A 81 -3.98 -7.85 12.15
CA LYS A 81 -4.75 -6.67 12.56
C LYS A 81 -4.97 -5.72 11.39
N LEU A 82 -3.93 -5.41 10.63
CA LEU A 82 -4.04 -4.58 9.42
C LEU A 82 -4.97 -5.22 8.39
N PHE A 83 -4.83 -6.52 8.16
CA PHE A 83 -5.70 -7.28 7.27
C PHE A 83 -7.18 -7.10 7.63
N ASN A 84 -7.53 -7.32 8.91
CA ASN A 84 -8.89 -7.20 9.41
C ASN A 84 -9.42 -5.76 9.29
N VAL A 85 -8.58 -4.75 9.55
CA VAL A 85 -8.94 -3.34 9.37
C VAL A 85 -9.29 -3.07 7.91
N PHE A 86 -8.42 -3.44 6.97
CA PHE A 86 -8.69 -3.25 5.54
C PHE A 86 -9.92 -4.01 5.08
N GLU A 87 -10.09 -5.27 5.50
CA GLU A 87 -11.27 -6.06 5.15
C GLU A 87 -12.57 -5.37 5.60
N LYS A 88 -12.60 -4.89 6.85
CA LYS A 88 -13.73 -4.12 7.39
C LYS A 88 -13.96 -2.85 6.58
N SER A 89 -12.90 -2.08 6.32
CA SER A 89 -12.98 -0.85 5.51
C SER A 89 -13.59 -1.12 4.14
N PHE A 90 -13.14 -2.15 3.41
CA PHE A 90 -13.69 -2.50 2.09
C PHE A 90 -15.16 -2.92 2.14
N LYS A 91 -15.57 -3.65 3.18
CA LYS A 91 -16.96 -4.06 3.39
C LYS A 91 -17.87 -2.86 3.69
N SER A 92 -17.35 -1.83 4.36
CA SER A 92 -18.11 -0.64 4.76
C SER A 92 -18.27 0.44 3.68
N LEU A 93 -17.55 0.37 2.56
CA LEU A 93 -17.68 1.34 1.45
C LEU A 93 -18.90 1.03 0.59
N GLY A 94 -19.56 2.04 0.04
CA GLY A 94 -20.49 1.90 -1.09
C GLY A 94 -19.76 1.52 -2.39
N ASP A 95 -20.50 1.13 -3.42
CA ASP A 95 -19.93 0.49 -4.62
C ASP A 95 -18.93 1.39 -5.36
N GLU A 96 -19.22 2.68 -5.50
CA GLU A 96 -18.33 3.64 -6.19
C GLU A 96 -17.00 3.81 -5.43
N ALA A 97 -17.06 4.09 -4.13
CA ALA A 97 -15.87 4.26 -3.29
C ALA A 97 -15.06 2.98 -3.17
N ARG A 98 -15.75 1.82 -3.12
CA ARG A 98 -15.13 0.49 -3.09
C ARG A 98 -14.40 0.19 -4.39
N GLU A 99 -15.02 0.46 -5.55
CA GLU A 99 -14.39 0.26 -6.85
C GLU A 99 -13.14 1.13 -7.01
N PHE A 100 -13.22 2.40 -6.61
CA PHE A 100 -12.07 3.30 -6.58
C PHE A 100 -10.95 2.74 -5.69
N ALA A 101 -11.26 2.36 -4.45
CA ALA A 101 -10.29 1.77 -3.53
C ALA A 101 -9.63 0.53 -4.14
N MET A 102 -10.42 -0.39 -4.70
CA MET A 102 -9.89 -1.60 -5.35
C MET A 102 -8.93 -1.28 -6.49
N LYS A 103 -9.23 -0.27 -7.32
CA LYS A 103 -8.35 0.16 -8.42
C LYS A 103 -7.02 0.72 -7.88
N VAL A 104 -7.06 1.62 -6.89
CA VAL A 104 -5.85 2.20 -6.29
C VAL A 104 -4.97 1.12 -5.67
N PHE A 105 -5.55 0.28 -4.82
CA PHE A 105 -4.80 -0.76 -4.11
C PHE A 105 -4.27 -1.84 -5.05
N ARG A 106 -4.98 -2.18 -6.13
CA ARG A 106 -4.49 -3.12 -7.15
C ARG A 106 -3.26 -2.57 -7.89
N GLU A 107 -3.26 -1.29 -8.23
CA GLU A 107 -2.10 -0.67 -8.89
C GLU A 107 -0.89 -0.56 -7.94
N ALA A 108 -1.12 -0.19 -6.68
CA ALA A 108 -0.08 -0.23 -5.65
C ALA A 108 0.48 -1.64 -5.46
N SER A 109 -0.40 -2.64 -5.39
CA SER A 109 -0.05 -4.05 -5.28
C SER A 109 0.82 -4.55 -6.44
N LYS A 110 0.50 -4.16 -7.68
CA LYS A 110 1.31 -4.54 -8.86
C LYS A 110 2.72 -3.96 -8.78
N MET A 111 2.85 -2.68 -8.43
CA MET A 111 4.16 -2.06 -8.25
C MET A 111 4.96 -2.79 -7.18
N PHE A 112 4.32 -3.11 -6.05
CA PHE A 112 4.95 -3.85 -4.98
C PHE A 112 5.45 -5.23 -5.42
N VAL A 113 4.57 -6.03 -6.04
CA VAL A 113 4.92 -7.37 -6.51
C VAL A 113 6.08 -7.31 -7.51
N SER A 114 6.11 -6.32 -8.42
CA SER A 114 7.22 -6.11 -9.35
C SER A 114 8.54 -5.79 -8.65
N VAL A 115 8.52 -4.93 -7.64
CA VAL A 115 9.72 -4.60 -6.84
C VAL A 115 10.26 -5.86 -6.16
N VAL A 116 9.36 -6.65 -5.57
CA VAL A 116 9.77 -7.85 -4.83
C VAL A 116 10.23 -8.96 -5.76
N SER A 117 9.49 -9.26 -6.82
CA SER A 117 9.75 -10.44 -7.65
C SER A 117 10.91 -10.28 -8.63
N SER A 118 11.10 -9.09 -9.20
CA SER A 118 12.11 -8.84 -10.24
C SER A 118 13.15 -7.80 -9.84
N GLY A 119 13.03 -7.19 -8.65
CA GLY A 119 13.88 -6.07 -8.25
C GLY A 119 13.60 -4.79 -9.05
N GLN A 120 12.60 -4.79 -9.93
CA GLN A 120 12.30 -3.65 -10.80
C GLN A 120 11.63 -2.55 -9.98
N LYS A 121 12.40 -1.53 -9.64
CA LYS A 121 11.92 -0.34 -8.93
C LYS A 121 11.18 0.56 -9.92
N PRO A 122 9.93 0.98 -9.64
CA PRO A 122 9.25 1.97 -10.47
C PRO A 122 10.03 3.28 -10.43
N THR A 123 10.14 3.95 -11.57
CA THR A 123 10.76 5.27 -11.67
C THR A 123 9.90 6.33 -10.99
N ILE A 124 10.50 7.47 -10.64
CA ILE A 124 9.76 8.58 -10.06
C ILE A 124 8.65 9.09 -11.00
N ASN A 125 8.86 9.06 -12.32
CA ASN A 125 7.86 9.45 -13.31
C ASN A 125 6.67 8.49 -13.35
N GLU A 126 6.92 7.18 -13.24
CA GLU A 126 5.83 6.19 -13.16
C GLU A 126 4.99 6.40 -11.90
N ILE A 127 5.65 6.67 -10.76
CA ILE A 127 4.95 6.97 -9.51
C ILE A 127 4.15 8.27 -9.63
N ARG A 128 4.73 9.35 -10.15
CA ARG A 128 4.03 10.62 -10.39
C ARG A 128 2.78 10.42 -11.24
N ASN A 129 2.91 9.67 -12.34
CA ASN A 129 1.78 9.35 -13.21
C ASN A 129 0.68 8.56 -12.47
N LYS A 130 1.06 7.55 -11.66
CA LYS A 130 0.09 6.79 -10.85
C LYS A 130 -0.60 7.67 -9.81
N VAL A 131 0.15 8.57 -9.16
CA VAL A 131 -0.38 9.55 -8.20
C VAL A 131 -1.35 10.50 -8.87
N ALA A 132 -0.98 11.10 -10.01
CA ALA A 132 -1.84 12.01 -10.76
C ALA A 132 -3.13 11.34 -11.24
N ILE A 133 -3.03 10.11 -11.75
CA ILE A 133 -4.21 9.31 -12.11
C ILE A 133 -5.07 9.01 -10.89
N GLY A 134 -4.45 8.68 -9.75
CA GLY A 134 -5.14 8.42 -8.48
C GLY A 134 -5.92 9.64 -7.97
N VAL A 135 -5.27 10.80 -7.91
CA VAL A 135 -5.90 12.07 -7.48
C VAL A 135 -6.99 12.51 -8.45
N LYS A 136 -6.75 12.42 -9.77
CA LYS A 136 -7.78 12.72 -10.77
C LYS A 136 -9.02 11.83 -10.58
N LYS A 137 -8.82 10.52 -10.38
CA LYS A 137 -9.92 9.58 -10.14
C LYS A 137 -10.64 9.83 -8.82
N TYR A 138 -9.90 10.18 -7.76
CA TYR A 138 -10.48 10.56 -6.46
C TYR A 138 -11.36 11.82 -6.59
N ASN A 139 -10.88 12.84 -7.30
CA ASN A 139 -11.62 14.09 -7.49
C ASN A 139 -12.88 13.90 -8.35
N ALA A 140 -12.90 12.90 -9.23
CA ALA A 140 -14.04 12.56 -10.08
C ALA A 140 -15.13 11.74 -9.36
N LEU A 141 -14.89 11.28 -8.14
CA LEU A 141 -15.90 10.58 -7.34
C LEU A 141 -17.05 11.51 -6.92
N SER A 142 -18.22 10.94 -6.66
CA SER A 142 -19.30 11.64 -5.98
C SER A 142 -18.88 12.12 -4.58
N GLU A 143 -19.51 13.17 -4.07
CA GLU A 143 -19.22 13.68 -2.73
C GLU A 143 -19.47 12.63 -1.64
N THR A 144 -20.51 11.80 -1.81
CA THR A 144 -20.79 10.65 -0.95
C THR A 144 -19.63 9.65 -0.97
N ALA A 145 -19.18 9.24 -2.16
CA ALA A 145 -18.08 8.29 -2.29
C ALA A 145 -16.75 8.85 -1.74
N LYS A 146 -16.48 10.16 -1.90
CA LYS A 146 -15.32 10.82 -1.28
C LYS A 146 -15.40 10.82 0.24
N ALA A 147 -16.58 11.05 0.81
CA ALA A 147 -16.79 11.05 2.25
C ALA A 147 -16.59 9.65 2.85
N GLU A 148 -17.18 8.63 2.22
CA GLU A 148 -16.99 7.22 2.60
C GLU A 148 -15.52 6.81 2.51
N TYR A 149 -14.86 7.11 1.38
CA TYR A 149 -13.44 6.81 1.20
C TYR A 149 -12.57 7.51 2.25
N LYS A 150 -12.83 8.79 2.52
CA LYS A 150 -12.11 9.56 3.55
C LYS A 150 -12.27 8.95 4.94
N GLN A 151 -13.47 8.49 5.28
CA GLN A 151 -13.75 7.86 6.56
C GLN A 151 -13.00 6.53 6.72
N GLN A 152 -12.98 5.70 5.67
CA GLN A 152 -12.36 4.38 5.74
C GLN A 152 -10.85 4.39 5.51
N PHE A 153 -10.34 5.39 4.77
CA PHE A 153 -8.92 5.52 4.39
C PHE A 153 -8.39 6.95 4.60
N PRO A 154 -8.40 7.47 5.84
CA PRO A 154 -8.02 8.85 6.13
C PRO A 154 -6.56 9.14 5.78
N VAL A 155 -5.65 8.18 6.01
CA VAL A 155 -4.23 8.31 5.69
C VAL A 155 -4.02 8.48 4.17
N PHE A 156 -4.63 7.62 3.35
CA PHE A 156 -4.51 7.71 1.89
C PHE A 156 -5.18 8.97 1.34
N THR A 157 -6.29 9.40 1.93
CA THR A 157 -6.93 10.67 1.57
C THR A 157 -6.04 11.87 1.89
N SER A 158 -5.36 11.85 3.04
CA SER A 158 -4.40 12.89 3.40
C SER A 158 -3.22 12.94 2.43
N LEU A 159 -2.74 11.77 1.97
CA LEU A 159 -1.65 11.72 0.98
C LEU A 159 -2.04 12.39 -0.33
N PHE A 160 -3.25 12.13 -0.87
CA PHE A 160 -3.74 12.80 -2.09
C PHE A 160 -3.84 14.33 -1.97
N ARG A 161 -3.96 14.85 -0.74
CA ARG A 161 -4.08 16.28 -0.47
C ARG A 161 -2.77 16.91 0.01
N SER A 162 -1.71 16.12 0.17
CA SER A 162 -0.41 16.63 0.61
C SER A 162 0.24 17.49 -0.47
N ASP A 163 0.91 18.57 -0.05
CA ASP A 163 1.66 19.46 -0.96
C ASP A 163 2.63 18.68 -1.84
N LYS A 164 3.18 17.58 -1.31
CA LYS A 164 4.10 16.72 -2.04
C LYS A 164 3.45 15.97 -3.20
N PHE A 165 2.25 15.41 -3.00
CA PHE A 165 1.52 14.76 -4.08
C PHE A 165 1.04 15.79 -5.11
N GLN A 166 0.70 17.00 -4.67
CA GLN A 166 0.36 18.10 -5.59
C GLN A 166 1.58 18.55 -6.42
N GLN A 167 2.74 18.73 -5.79
CA GLN A 167 4.00 19.01 -6.49
C GLN A 167 4.36 17.92 -7.51
N MET A 168 4.12 16.65 -7.18
CA MET A 168 4.33 15.52 -8.10
C MET A 168 3.39 15.55 -9.29
N ILE A 169 2.16 16.02 -9.10
CA ILE A 169 1.17 16.20 -10.18
C ILE A 169 1.57 17.36 -11.09
N ASP A 170 2.00 18.48 -10.52
CA ASP A 170 2.36 19.67 -11.30
C ASP A 170 3.68 19.48 -12.06
N SER A 171 4.63 18.75 -11.47
CA SER A 171 5.87 18.37 -12.16
C SER A 171 5.67 17.34 -13.28
N ALA A 172 4.52 16.65 -13.32
CA ALA A 172 4.19 15.71 -14.40
C ALA A 172 3.52 16.37 -15.62
N LYS A 173 3.20 17.67 -15.53
CA LYS A 173 2.60 18.48 -16.61
C LYS A 173 3.65 19.22 -17.45
N ASN A 174 4.90 19.28 -16.98
CA ASN A 174 6.07 19.86 -17.67
C ASN A 174 6.95 18.75 -18.24
#